data_AF-E7RXU9-F1
#
_entry.id   AF-E7RXU9-F1
#
_cell.length_a   1.000
_cell.length_b   1.000
_cell.length_c   1.000
_cell.angle_alpha   90.00
_cell.angle_beta   90.00
_cell.angle_gamma   90.00
#
_symmetry.space_group_name_H-M   'P 1'
#
loop_
_entity.id
_entity.type
_entity.pdbx_description
1 polymer ?
#
loop_
_entity_poly.entity_id
_entity_poly.type
_entity_poly.pdbx_seq_one_letter_code
_entity_poly.pdbx_strand_id
1 'polypeptide(L)'
;MDAPGDLSARCGRELGAGNLVHQVAFRGQQDAEDGGVQLPAVMPAARVYSTRTSAGVRGFTLIEIMIALAIVGILSAIAVPSYFSYIQRANRADAKATLMDATQFMQRFYSLHNSYRTQRDGRTQVALPTSLQRSPKNGAPLYDISVESDDNSYTLRAVPRKKTDPCGTLTLNSVGVRGNDTRAVTGTERLSAENCWR
;
A
#
# COMPACT_ATOMS: atom_id res chain seq x y z
N MET A 1 43.34 -60.84 -30.37
CA MET A 1 43.45 -60.91 -28.90
C MET A 1 42.17 -60.35 -28.31
N ASP A 2 41.29 -61.29 -27.97
CA ASP A 2 40.16 -61.30 -27.02
C ASP A 2 39.19 -60.11 -26.86
N ALA A 3 37.92 -60.44 -27.08
CA ALA A 3 36.70 -59.77 -26.62
C ALA A 3 36.21 -60.43 -25.30
N PRO A 4 34.92 -60.33 -24.89
CA PRO A 4 34.14 -59.20 -24.37
C PRO A 4 33.52 -59.52 -22.97
N GLY A 5 32.73 -58.60 -22.39
CA GLY A 5 31.94 -58.89 -21.17
C GLY A 5 30.87 -57.85 -20.85
N ASP A 6 29.64 -58.11 -21.32
CA ASP A 6 28.37 -57.50 -20.91
C ASP A 6 27.81 -58.23 -19.68
N LEU A 7 27.12 -57.53 -18.77
CA LEU A 7 26.15 -58.12 -17.83
C LEU A 7 25.27 -57.04 -17.17
N SER A 8 24.13 -56.83 -17.80
CA SER A 8 22.83 -56.46 -17.21
C SER A 8 22.60 -57.01 -15.78
N ALA A 9 22.13 -56.14 -14.87
CA ALA A 9 21.19 -56.52 -13.82
C ALA A 9 20.31 -55.34 -13.39
N ARG A 10 19.00 -55.50 -13.63
CA ARG A 10 17.89 -54.73 -13.07
C ARG A 10 17.65 -55.13 -11.60
N CYS A 11 17.29 -54.18 -10.75
CA CYS A 11 16.33 -54.33 -9.64
C CYS A 11 15.96 -52.90 -9.18
N GLY A 12 14.73 -52.39 -9.35
CA GLY A 12 13.58 -52.63 -8.47
C GLY A 12 13.44 -51.45 -7.49
N ARG A 13 12.57 -50.46 -7.79
CA ARG A 13 11.26 -50.18 -7.15
C ARG A 13 11.27 -49.41 -5.82
N GLU A 14 10.71 -48.20 -5.91
CA GLU A 14 9.63 -47.59 -5.10
C GLU A 14 9.78 -47.31 -3.59
N LEU A 15 8.91 -46.34 -3.19
CA LEU A 15 8.51 -45.86 -1.86
C LEU A 15 9.33 -44.64 -1.38
N GLY A 16 8.78 -43.44 -1.18
CA GLY A 16 7.40 -42.98 -1.10
C GLY A 16 7.25 -42.02 0.08
N ALA A 17 6.60 -40.88 -0.16
CA ALA A 17 5.98 -39.97 0.82
C ALA A 17 6.93 -39.23 1.83
N GLY A 18 6.61 -38.04 2.34
CA GLY A 18 5.38 -37.29 2.28
C GLY A 18 5.61 -35.83 2.65
N ASN A 19 5.08 -34.97 1.80
CA ASN A 19 4.86 -33.54 1.97
C ASN A 19 3.84 -33.33 3.10
N LEU A 20 4.25 -32.82 4.25
CA LEU A 20 3.36 -32.47 5.37
C LEU A 20 2.77 -31.08 5.14
N VAL A 21 1.74 -31.02 4.28
CA VAL A 21 0.80 -29.89 4.25
C VAL A 21 -0.29 -30.20 5.27
N HIS A 22 -0.30 -29.44 6.35
CA HIS A 22 -1.33 -29.47 7.39
C HIS A 22 -2.67 -29.03 6.77
N GLN A 23 -3.51 -29.98 6.38
CA GLN A 23 -4.88 -29.73 5.95
C GLN A 23 -5.81 -29.92 7.15
N VAL A 24 -6.45 -28.84 7.58
CA VAL A 24 -7.47 -28.86 8.62
C VAL A 24 -8.76 -29.41 8.01
N ALA A 25 -9.01 -30.71 8.19
CA ALA A 25 -10.24 -31.36 7.77
C ALA A 25 -11.31 -31.22 8.88
N PHE A 26 -12.26 -30.31 8.68
CA PHE A 26 -13.51 -30.28 9.45
C PHE A 26 -14.34 -31.50 9.06
N ARG A 27 -14.45 -32.46 9.97
CA ARG A 27 -15.30 -33.65 9.82
C ARG A 27 -16.74 -33.25 10.20
N GLY A 28 -17.61 -33.17 9.19
CA GLY A 28 -19.05 -33.10 9.40
C GLY A 28 -19.56 -34.44 9.92
N GLN A 29 -20.14 -34.43 11.11
CA GLN A 29 -20.85 -35.56 11.70
C GLN A 29 -22.34 -35.40 11.37
N GLN A 30 -22.89 -36.33 10.59
CA GLN A 30 -24.32 -36.51 10.41
C GLN A 30 -24.78 -37.63 11.34
N ASP A 31 -25.40 -37.25 12.46
CA ASP A 31 -26.12 -38.19 13.31
C ASP A 31 -27.61 -38.08 12.95
N ALA A 32 -28.09 -39.09 12.23
CA ALA A 32 -29.49 -39.28 11.89
C ALA A 32 -29.93 -40.62 12.47
N GLU A 33 -30.62 -40.60 13.61
CA GLU A 33 -31.48 -41.70 14.06
C GLU A 33 -32.81 -41.14 14.61
N ASP A 34 -33.85 -41.47 13.85
CA ASP A 34 -35.24 -41.79 14.14
C ASP A 34 -35.79 -41.60 15.56
N GLY A 35 -36.96 -40.95 15.66
CA GLY A 35 -37.67 -40.71 16.91
C GLY A 35 -38.99 -40.00 16.70
N GLY A 36 -39.96 -40.69 16.09
CA GLY A 36 -41.34 -40.23 16.01
C GLY A 36 -41.97 -40.09 17.40
N VAL A 37 -42.46 -38.89 17.71
CA VAL A 37 -43.43 -38.64 18.79
C VAL A 37 -44.51 -37.71 18.27
N GLN A 38 -45.71 -38.27 18.11
CA GLN A 38 -46.95 -37.54 17.88
C GLN A 38 -47.32 -36.80 19.18
N LEU A 39 -47.54 -35.49 19.14
CA LEU A 39 -48.11 -34.70 20.24
C LEU A 39 -49.42 -34.03 19.79
N PRO A 40 -50.42 -33.95 20.68
CA PRO A 40 -51.78 -33.57 20.33
C PRO A 40 -51.94 -32.09 20.01
N ALA A 41 -52.83 -31.80 19.06
CA ALA A 41 -53.55 -30.55 19.00
C ALA A 41 -54.31 -30.35 20.32
N VAL A 42 -54.23 -29.14 20.92
CA VAL A 42 -55.29 -28.42 21.68
C VAL A 42 -54.71 -27.31 22.60
N MET A 43 -55.12 -26.07 22.31
CA MET A 43 -55.27 -24.85 23.17
C MET A 43 -54.06 -23.92 23.39
N PRO A 44 -54.26 -22.61 23.70
CA PRO A 44 -55.44 -21.74 23.53
C PRO A 44 -55.16 -20.48 22.70
N ALA A 45 -56.23 -19.71 22.52
CA ALA A 45 -56.34 -18.45 21.82
C ALA A 45 -55.24 -17.42 22.13
N ALA A 46 -54.77 -16.81 21.05
CA ALA A 46 -54.50 -15.38 20.90
C ALA A 46 -53.93 -14.66 22.14
N ARG A 47 -52.60 -14.56 22.19
CA ARG A 47 -51.95 -13.48 22.94
C ARG A 47 -52.19 -12.19 22.15
N VAL A 48 -53.07 -11.35 22.66
CA VAL A 48 -53.28 -9.97 22.21
C VAL A 48 -51.91 -9.29 22.17
N TYR A 49 -51.37 -9.09 20.96
CA TYR A 49 -50.27 -8.16 20.79
C TYR A 49 -50.86 -6.78 21.04
N SER A 50 -50.65 -6.28 22.26
CA SER A 50 -50.85 -4.87 22.58
C SER A 50 -50.05 -4.08 21.56
N THR A 51 -50.73 -3.45 20.60
CA THR A 51 -50.16 -2.48 19.70
C THR A 51 -49.71 -1.31 20.56
N ARG A 52 -48.42 -1.29 20.94
CA ARG A 52 -47.81 -0.09 21.50
C ARG A 52 -48.07 1.02 20.49
N THR A 53 -48.71 2.07 20.98
CA THR A 53 -49.00 3.31 20.28
C THR A 53 -47.80 3.70 19.46
N SER A 54 -47.95 3.68 18.14
CA SER A 54 -46.94 4.18 17.21
C SER A 54 -46.75 5.67 17.54
N ALA A 55 -45.70 5.99 18.29
CA ALA A 55 -45.19 7.35 18.33
C ALA A 55 -44.89 7.71 16.87
N GLY A 56 -45.72 8.60 16.30
CA GLY A 56 -45.68 8.92 14.88
C GLY A 56 -44.25 9.29 14.49
N VAL A 57 -43.69 8.57 13.52
CA VAL A 57 -42.39 8.91 12.95
C VAL A 57 -42.56 10.28 12.28
N ARG A 58 -42.02 11.32 12.92
CA ARG A 58 -41.93 12.65 12.31
C ARG A 58 -40.93 12.55 11.16
N GLY A 59 -41.42 12.64 9.93
CA GLY A 59 -40.59 12.70 8.73
C GLY A 59 -39.99 14.10 8.56
N PHE A 60 -38.78 14.17 8.01
CA PHE A 60 -38.17 15.42 7.58
C PHE A 60 -38.96 16.01 6.40
N THR A 61 -39.11 17.33 6.39
CA THR A 61 -39.78 18.01 5.27
C THR A 61 -38.83 18.13 4.06
N LEU A 62 -39.38 18.18 2.85
CA LEU A 62 -38.56 18.36 1.64
C LEU A 62 -37.77 19.67 1.69
N ILE A 63 -38.36 20.74 2.23
CA ILE A 63 -37.69 22.04 2.36
C ILE A 63 -36.53 22.00 3.37
N GLU A 64 -36.66 21.22 4.44
CA GLU A 64 -35.60 21.03 5.44
C GLU A 64 -34.39 20.33 4.82
N ILE A 65 -34.62 19.32 3.97
CA ILE A 65 -33.55 18.66 3.22
C ILE A 65 -32.92 19.60 2.17
N MET A 66 -33.71 20.46 1.50
CA MET A 66 -33.14 21.43 0.56
C MET A 66 -32.18 22.42 1.24
N ILE A 67 -32.57 22.96 2.38
CA ILE A 67 -31.72 23.90 3.13
C ILE A 67 -30.48 23.18 3.68
N ALA A 68 -30.65 21.98 4.23
CA ALA A 68 -29.52 21.19 4.75
C ALA A 68 -28.49 20.90 3.64
N LEU A 69 -28.94 20.45 2.47
CA LEU A 69 -28.05 20.19 1.33
C LEU A 69 -27.40 21.47 0.79
N ALA A 70 -28.11 22.60 0.78
CA ALA A 70 -27.52 23.88 0.40
C ALA A 70 -26.35 24.26 1.32
N ILE A 71 -26.52 24.11 2.64
CA ILE A 71 -25.46 24.39 3.62
C ILE A 71 -24.28 23.42 3.43
N VAL A 72 -24.55 22.11 3.32
CA VAL A 72 -23.51 21.09 3.11
C VAL A 72 -22.74 21.34 1.81
N GLY A 73 -23.41 21.76 0.73
CA GLY A 73 -22.78 22.09 -0.54
C GLY A 73 -21.78 23.24 -0.43
N ILE A 74 -22.16 24.32 0.27
CA ILE A 74 -21.29 25.48 0.50
C ILE A 74 -20.06 25.07 1.32
N LEU A 75 -20.25 24.30 2.40
CA LEU A 75 -19.13 23.83 3.23
C LEU A 75 -18.19 22.89 2.46
N SER A 76 -18.75 21.98 1.67
CA SER A 76 -17.99 20.98 0.91
C SER A 76 -17.09 21.62 -0.16
N ALA A 77 -17.52 22.72 -0.79
CA ALA A 77 -16.76 23.42 -1.82
C ALA A 77 -15.39 23.91 -1.33
N ILE A 78 -15.28 24.27 -0.04
CA ILE A 78 -14.02 24.73 0.58
C ILE A 78 -13.28 23.58 1.26
N ALA A 79 -14.02 22.69 1.93
CA ALA A 79 -13.44 21.62 2.74
C ALA A 79 -12.66 20.59 1.91
N VAL A 80 -13.24 20.15 0.78
CA VAL A 80 -12.67 19.09 -0.06
C VAL A 80 -11.29 19.43 -0.64
N PRO A 81 -11.08 20.57 -1.34
CA PRO A 81 -9.77 20.91 -1.88
C PRO A 81 -8.72 21.14 -0.78
N SER A 82 -9.13 21.70 0.36
CA SER A 82 -8.25 21.91 1.52
C SER A 82 -7.76 20.57 2.11
N TYR A 83 -8.65 19.60 2.25
CA TYR A 83 -8.31 18.26 2.74
C TYR A 83 -7.33 17.53 1.81
N PHE A 84 -7.55 17.56 0.48
CA PHE A 84 -6.61 16.95 -0.46
C PHE A 84 -5.23 17.61 -0.42
N SER A 85 -5.19 18.94 -0.29
CA SER A 85 -3.94 19.68 -0.13
C SER A 85 -3.21 19.34 1.18
N TYR A 86 -3.95 19.04 2.25
CA TYR A 86 -3.38 18.56 3.51
C TYR A 86 -2.73 17.18 3.35
N ILE A 87 -3.44 16.22 2.74
CA ILE A 87 -2.90 14.87 2.49
C ILE A 87 -1.68 14.91 1.58
N GLN A 88 -1.68 15.73 0.53
CA GLN A 88 -0.50 15.90 -0.34
C GLN A 88 0.72 16.44 0.43
N ARG A 89 0.51 17.38 1.36
CA ARG A 89 1.59 17.89 2.22
C ARG A 89 2.15 16.80 3.14
N ALA A 90 1.29 15.96 3.72
CA ALA A 90 1.72 14.82 4.52
C ALA A 90 2.55 13.81 3.69
N ASN A 91 2.06 13.44 2.50
CA ASN A 91 2.78 12.53 1.61
C ASN A 91 4.15 13.09 1.17
N ARG A 92 4.23 14.41 0.94
CA ARG A 92 5.51 15.09 0.67
C ARG A 92 6.44 15.06 1.87
N ALA A 93 5.92 15.18 3.09
CA ALA A 93 6.73 15.07 4.30
C ALA A 93 7.38 13.68 4.42
N ASP A 94 6.62 12.62 4.15
CA ASP A 94 7.15 11.25 4.13
C ASP A 94 8.21 11.05 3.02
N ALA A 95 7.98 11.64 1.85
CA ALA A 95 8.95 11.61 0.75
C ALA A 95 10.24 12.33 1.12
N LYS A 96 10.14 13.54 1.70
CA LYS A 96 11.29 14.31 2.20
C LYS A 96 12.07 13.54 3.26
N ALA A 97 11.40 12.91 4.21
CA ALA A 97 12.05 12.08 5.22
C ALA A 97 12.82 10.91 4.59
N THR A 98 12.22 10.25 3.60
CA THR A 98 12.87 9.15 2.88
C THR A 98 14.08 9.62 2.07
N LEU A 99 14.02 10.82 1.47
CA LEU A 99 15.17 11.44 0.81
C LEU A 99 16.31 11.72 1.79
N MET A 100 16.02 12.19 3.01
CA MET A 100 17.05 12.41 4.03
C MET A 100 17.70 11.11 4.48
N ASP A 101 16.94 10.03 4.60
CA ASP A 101 17.49 8.70 4.89
C ASP A 101 18.36 8.18 3.74
N ALA A 102 17.95 8.43 2.50
CA ALA A 102 18.75 8.11 1.31
C ALA A 102 20.05 8.95 1.26
N THR A 103 20.03 10.22 1.64
CA THR A 103 21.24 11.05 1.80
C THR A 103 22.22 10.41 2.79
N GLN A 104 21.74 9.95 3.95
CA GLN A 104 22.58 9.26 4.93
C GLN A 104 23.16 7.96 4.36
N PHE A 105 22.37 7.21 3.61
CA PHE A 105 22.86 6.01 2.92
C PHE A 105 23.98 6.36 1.92
N MET A 106 23.80 7.39 1.10
CA MET A 106 24.81 7.82 0.12
C MET A 106 26.11 8.28 0.80
N GLN A 107 26.02 9.00 1.93
CA GLN A 107 27.20 9.41 2.70
C GLN A 107 27.98 8.21 3.26
N ARG A 108 27.27 7.21 3.78
CA ARG A 108 27.89 5.94 4.22
C ARG A 108 28.51 5.20 3.03
N PHE A 109 27.81 5.15 1.90
CA PHE A 109 28.31 4.52 0.68
C PHE A 109 29.64 5.15 0.22
N TYR A 110 29.73 6.48 0.19
CA TYR A 110 30.98 7.18 -0.16
C TYR A 110 32.10 6.90 0.84
N SER A 111 31.81 6.88 2.14
CA SER A 111 32.82 6.58 3.18
C SER A 111 33.44 5.19 3.00
N LEU A 112 32.67 4.23 2.49
CA LEU A 112 33.14 2.87 2.24
C LEU A 112 33.82 2.71 0.88
N HIS A 113 33.32 3.37 -0.17
CA HIS A 113 33.73 3.11 -1.56
C HIS A 113 34.55 4.21 -2.21
N ASN A 114 34.64 5.39 -1.58
CA ASN A 114 35.29 6.60 -2.11
C ASN A 114 34.75 7.04 -3.50
N SER A 115 33.48 6.72 -3.77
CA SER A 115 32.73 7.09 -4.97
C SER A 115 31.24 7.03 -4.63
N TYR A 116 30.42 7.85 -5.28
CA TYR A 116 28.96 7.72 -5.23
C TYR A 116 28.39 6.82 -6.32
N ARG A 117 29.18 6.48 -7.36
CA ARG A 117 28.69 5.74 -8.53
C ARG A 117 28.82 4.23 -8.38
N THR A 118 29.98 3.76 -7.93
CA THR A 118 30.34 2.34 -7.93
C THR A 118 31.02 1.94 -6.63
N GLN A 119 30.95 0.64 -6.31
CA GLN A 119 31.74 0.06 -5.25
C GLN A 119 33.24 0.05 -5.60
N ARG A 120 34.10 -0.35 -4.64
CA ARG A 120 35.56 -0.43 -4.84
C ARG A 120 35.99 -1.41 -5.94
N ASP A 121 35.10 -2.31 -6.33
CA ASP A 121 35.32 -3.24 -7.45
C ASP A 121 35.27 -2.55 -8.83
N GLY A 122 34.84 -1.29 -8.90
CA GLY A 122 34.69 -0.50 -10.13
C GLY A 122 33.60 -1.01 -11.09
N ARG A 123 32.81 -2.02 -10.70
CA ARG A 123 31.81 -2.69 -11.56
C ARG A 123 30.40 -2.58 -11.00
N THR A 124 30.25 -2.72 -9.69
CA THR A 124 28.93 -2.73 -9.05
C THR A 124 28.48 -1.31 -8.80
N GLN A 125 27.39 -0.89 -9.47
CA GLN A 125 26.82 0.46 -9.30
C GLN A 125 26.09 0.60 -7.96
N VAL A 126 25.96 1.84 -7.49
CA VAL A 126 25.15 2.16 -6.31
C VAL A 126 23.69 1.77 -6.55
N ALA A 127 23.10 1.10 -5.57
CA ALA A 127 21.68 0.80 -5.55
C ALA A 127 21.13 1.15 -4.17
N LEU A 128 20.06 1.95 -4.14
CA LEU A 128 19.36 2.23 -2.89
C LEU A 128 18.75 0.93 -2.35
N PRO A 129 18.79 0.69 -1.02
CA PRO A 129 18.05 -0.41 -0.40
C PRO A 129 16.57 -0.36 -0.80
N THR A 130 15.92 -1.51 -0.93
CA THR A 130 14.51 -1.60 -1.35
C THR A 130 13.56 -0.81 -0.43
N SER A 131 13.91 -0.68 0.85
CA SER A 131 13.17 0.14 1.83
C SER A 131 13.25 1.65 1.58
N LEU A 132 14.24 2.12 0.81
CA LEU A 132 14.44 3.52 0.47
C LEU A 132 14.05 3.85 -0.97
N GLN A 133 13.70 2.86 -1.80
CA GLN A 133 13.26 3.07 -3.19
C GLN A 133 11.81 3.58 -3.30
N ARG A 134 11.09 3.66 -2.19
CA ARG A 134 9.66 4.02 -2.16
C ARG A 134 9.33 4.78 -0.89
N SER A 135 8.37 5.69 -1.00
CA SER A 135 7.80 6.41 0.13
C SER A 135 6.27 6.45 0.05
N PRO A 136 5.54 6.25 1.16
CA PRO A 136 6.05 5.88 2.49
C PRO A 136 6.67 4.47 2.51
N LYS A 137 7.56 4.23 3.49
CA LYS A 137 8.25 2.93 3.65
C LYS A 137 7.27 1.78 3.88
N ASN A 138 6.18 2.07 4.60
CA ASN A 138 5.12 1.15 4.93
C ASN A 138 3.81 1.60 4.24
N GLY A 139 2.99 0.65 3.78
CA GLY A 139 1.75 0.95 3.06
C GLY A 139 1.94 1.14 1.56
N ALA A 140 0.93 1.67 0.88
CA ALA A 140 0.97 1.84 -0.58
C ALA A 140 2.02 2.90 -0.99
N PRO A 141 2.91 2.61 -1.97
CA PRO A 141 3.91 3.58 -2.41
C PRO A 141 3.23 4.74 -3.14
N LEU A 142 3.56 5.96 -2.73
CA LEU A 142 3.06 7.21 -3.33
C LEU A 142 4.16 7.91 -4.14
N TYR A 143 5.42 7.76 -3.71
CA TYR A 143 6.60 8.24 -4.40
C TYR A 143 7.58 7.11 -4.66
N ASP A 144 8.22 7.16 -5.82
CA ASP A 144 9.38 6.34 -6.16
C ASP A 144 10.64 7.17 -5.94
N ILE A 145 11.59 6.60 -5.22
CA ILE A 145 12.84 7.25 -4.89
C ILE A 145 13.94 6.65 -5.76
N SER A 146 14.64 7.50 -6.48
CA SER A 146 15.78 7.11 -7.30
C SER A 146 16.99 7.99 -7.01
N VAL A 147 18.15 7.48 -7.37
CA VAL A 147 19.42 8.18 -7.30
C VAL A 147 20.00 8.28 -8.70
N GLU A 148 20.45 9.48 -9.05
CA GLU A 148 21.27 9.77 -10.22
C GLU A 148 22.62 10.25 -9.70
N SER A 149 23.71 9.55 -10.00
CA SER A 149 25.01 9.79 -9.38
C SER A 149 26.17 9.65 -10.35
N ASP A 150 27.20 10.46 -10.10
CA ASP A 150 28.54 10.31 -10.67
C ASP A 150 29.52 9.91 -9.54
N ASP A 151 30.83 10.02 -9.79
CA ASP A 151 31.84 9.59 -8.82
C ASP A 151 31.86 10.50 -7.56
N ASN A 152 31.53 11.79 -7.71
CA ASN A 152 31.70 12.82 -6.69
C ASN A 152 30.39 13.51 -6.27
N SER A 153 29.31 13.31 -7.02
CA SER A 153 28.03 13.96 -6.78
C SER A 153 26.85 13.01 -6.97
N TYR A 154 25.72 13.36 -6.36
CA TYR A 154 24.46 12.66 -6.58
C TYR A 154 23.28 13.62 -6.48
N THR A 155 22.20 13.25 -7.13
CA THR A 155 20.88 13.85 -6.99
C THR A 155 19.86 12.76 -6.71
N LEU A 156 19.25 12.83 -5.54
CA LEU A 156 18.11 12.01 -5.17
C LEU A 156 16.84 12.63 -5.73
N ARG A 157 15.93 11.79 -6.23
CA ARG A 157 14.65 12.20 -6.79
C ARG A 157 13.53 11.42 -6.12
N ALA A 158 12.49 12.12 -5.66
CA ALA A 158 11.22 11.53 -5.24
C ALA A 158 10.16 11.83 -6.29
N VAL A 159 9.89 10.87 -7.16
CA VAL A 159 8.94 10.99 -8.27
C VAL A 159 7.55 10.59 -7.78
N PRO A 160 6.55 11.48 -7.82
CA PRO A 160 5.19 11.12 -7.41
C PRO A 160 4.59 10.15 -8.44
N ARG A 161 4.01 9.05 -7.96
CA ARG A 161 3.27 8.10 -8.82
C ARG A 161 1.98 8.72 -9.36
N LYS A 162 1.36 9.61 -8.58
CA LYS A 162 0.22 10.43 -9.01
C LYS A 162 0.73 11.82 -9.40
N LYS A 163 0.60 12.19 -10.67
CA LYS A 163 1.08 13.46 -11.24
C LYS A 163 0.20 14.67 -10.90
N THR A 164 -0.62 14.57 -9.86
CA THR A 164 -1.61 15.58 -9.44
C THR A 164 -1.06 16.58 -8.42
N ASP A 165 0.09 16.30 -7.81
CA ASP A 165 0.71 17.21 -6.85
C ASP A 165 1.40 18.38 -7.60
N PRO A 166 1.03 19.65 -7.33
CA PRO A 166 1.65 20.83 -7.94
C PRO A 166 3.17 20.94 -7.75
N CYS A 167 3.73 20.22 -6.78
CA CYS A 167 5.16 20.19 -6.53
C CYS A 167 5.95 19.27 -7.47
N GLY A 168 5.31 18.31 -8.12
CA GLY A 168 5.99 17.36 -9.00
C GLY A 168 7.08 16.54 -8.28
N THR A 169 8.16 16.26 -8.98
CA THR A 169 9.28 15.46 -8.48
C THR A 169 10.15 16.29 -7.54
N LEU A 170 10.28 15.89 -6.28
CA LEU A 170 11.18 16.56 -5.34
C LEU A 170 12.61 16.09 -5.55
N THR A 171 13.58 17.00 -5.49
CA THR A 171 15.00 16.68 -5.68
C THR A 171 15.87 17.18 -4.53
N LEU A 172 16.89 16.40 -4.18
CA LEU A 172 17.89 16.74 -3.17
C LEU A 172 19.27 16.27 -3.64
N ASN A 173 20.21 17.19 -3.78
CA ASN A 173 21.57 16.85 -4.21
C ASN A 173 22.55 16.65 -3.05
N SER A 174 23.77 16.22 -3.37
CA SER A 174 24.84 15.92 -2.41
C SER A 174 25.28 17.11 -1.54
N VAL A 175 25.04 18.35 -1.99
CA VAL A 175 25.35 19.59 -1.24
C VAL A 175 24.15 20.14 -0.48
N GLY A 176 23.01 19.43 -0.49
CA GLY A 176 21.81 19.80 0.26
C GLY A 176 20.90 20.81 -0.44
N VAL A 177 21.14 21.13 -1.71
CA VAL A 177 20.23 21.96 -2.51
C VAL A 177 18.96 21.16 -2.77
N ARG A 178 17.85 21.76 -2.36
CA ARG A 178 16.48 21.25 -2.49
C ARG A 178 15.84 21.87 -3.71
N GLY A 179 15.26 21.04 -4.57
CA GLY A 179 14.60 21.49 -5.79
C GLY A 179 13.33 20.71 -6.09
N ASN A 180 12.63 21.11 -7.14
CA ASN A 180 11.54 20.32 -7.67
C ASN A 180 11.45 20.44 -9.19
N ASP A 181 11.01 19.36 -9.84
CA ASP A 181 10.74 19.31 -11.27
C ASP A 181 9.23 19.11 -11.50
N THR A 182 8.61 20.09 -12.14
CA THR A 182 7.16 20.15 -12.37
C THR A 182 6.76 19.82 -13.81
N ARG A 183 7.68 19.33 -14.65
CA ARG A 183 7.39 19.00 -16.06
C ARG A 183 6.30 17.95 -16.23
N ALA A 184 6.27 16.96 -15.33
CA ALA A 184 5.32 15.86 -15.39
C ALA A 184 3.97 16.15 -14.70
N VAL A 185 3.80 17.33 -14.08
CA VAL A 185 2.56 17.68 -13.35
C VAL A 185 1.42 17.89 -14.34
N THR A 186 0.29 17.20 -14.12
CA THR A 186 -0.89 17.27 -15.01
C THR A 186 -1.81 18.46 -14.73
N GLY A 187 -1.68 19.09 -13.56
CA GLY A 187 -2.40 20.30 -13.20
C GLY A 187 -1.85 21.56 -13.86
N THR A 188 -2.63 22.64 -13.83
CA THR A 188 -2.21 23.97 -14.28
C THR A 188 -1.34 24.67 -13.24
N GLU A 189 -1.57 24.41 -11.95
CA GLU A 189 -0.80 24.98 -10.85
C GLU A 189 0.55 24.27 -10.67
N ARG A 190 1.61 25.06 -10.56
CA ARG A 190 2.98 24.61 -10.28
C ARG A 190 3.54 25.42 -9.13
N LEU A 191 4.02 24.74 -8.10
CA LEU A 191 4.62 25.39 -6.94
C LEU A 191 6.14 25.45 -7.08
N SER A 192 6.73 26.53 -6.57
CA SER A 192 8.19 26.68 -6.48
C SER A 192 8.79 25.71 -5.46
N ALA A 193 10.08 25.41 -5.62
CA ALA A 193 10.82 24.55 -4.71
C ALA A 193 10.69 25.00 -3.25
N GLU A 194 10.78 26.31 -2.98
CA GLU A 194 10.66 26.87 -1.63
C GLU A 194 9.32 26.51 -0.96
N ASN A 195 8.21 26.63 -1.69
CA ASN A 195 6.89 26.28 -1.17
C ASN A 195 6.71 24.76 -1.02
N CYS A 196 7.38 23.98 -1.86
CA CYS A 196 7.33 22.53 -1.80
C CYS A 196 8.17 21.94 -0.68
N TRP A 197 9.26 22.61 -0.29
CA TRP A 197 10.24 22.17 0.71
C TRP A 197 10.10 22.79 2.09
N ARG A 198 9.12 23.68 2.29
CA ARG A 198 8.65 24.06 3.63
C ARG A 198 8.07 22.90 4.41
#